data_AF-A0A0A2E4C6-F1
#
_entry.id   AF-A0A0A2E4C6-F1
#
_cell.length_a   1.000
_cell.length_b   1.000
_cell.length_c   1.000
_cell.angle_alpha   90.00
_cell.angle_beta   90.00
_cell.angle_gamma   90.00
#
_symmetry.space_group_name_H-M   'P 1'
#
loop_
_entity.id
_entity.type
_entity.pdbx_description
1 polymer ?
#
loop_
_entity_poly.entity_id
_entity_poly.type
_entity_poly.pdbx_seq_one_letter_code
_entity_poly.pdbx_strand_id
1 'polypeptide(L)'
;MTLRKVQLVVSNQVVGGQFYHATSFPHRDRDKNGIWDIYNVPVYYLYIKGSDEKGRRISKAWRVLRFMPYWNDPSDPNPHYLQEGWVVAGLCSHPNQPVAQYKRFYRVHSAPSKYDGAIVIKNSFYIHAGPSSIPIAPEGVYGLAGCIEVIGNFYEFKNQIKQLSGSQKTADDAIADLVKQRKLYVEIEHAVPPNLINNLIEH
;
A
#
# COMPACT_ATOMS: atom_id res chain seq x y z
N MET A 1 -3.79 -30.89 -2.52
CA MET A 1 -4.68 -30.09 -3.40
C MET A 1 -3.87 -29.05 -4.14
N THR A 2 -4.13 -28.85 -5.43
CA THR A 2 -3.44 -27.85 -6.25
C THR A 2 -3.99 -26.46 -5.94
N LEU A 3 -3.15 -25.53 -5.47
CA LEU A 3 -3.58 -24.15 -5.24
C LEU A 3 -4.00 -23.47 -6.54
N ARG A 4 -5.02 -22.60 -6.45
CA ARG A 4 -5.47 -21.75 -7.57
C ARG A 4 -4.67 -20.46 -7.63
N LYS A 5 -4.56 -19.88 -8.83
CA LYS A 5 -3.93 -18.57 -9.04
C LYS A 5 -4.76 -17.47 -8.38
N VAL A 6 -4.09 -16.55 -7.69
CA VAL A 6 -4.66 -15.32 -7.14
C VAL A 6 -3.85 -14.13 -7.66
N GLN A 7 -4.53 -13.05 -8.02
CA GLN A 7 -3.92 -11.83 -8.52
C GLN A 7 -4.35 -10.65 -7.65
N LEU A 8 -3.39 -9.82 -7.28
CA LEU A 8 -3.60 -8.52 -6.65
C LEU A 8 -3.42 -7.44 -7.72
N VAL A 9 -4.42 -6.60 -7.92
CA VAL A 9 -4.37 -5.50 -8.89
C VAL A 9 -4.57 -4.19 -8.14
N VAL A 10 -3.50 -3.42 -7.97
CA VAL A 10 -3.58 -2.05 -7.45
C VAL A 10 -4.00 -1.16 -8.61
N SER A 11 -5.20 -0.62 -8.51
CA SER A 11 -5.85 0.06 -9.62
C SER A 11 -5.41 1.52 -9.72
N ASN A 12 -5.60 2.10 -10.90
CA ASN A 12 -5.53 3.55 -11.10
C ASN A 12 -6.84 4.27 -10.72
N GLN A 13 -7.88 3.53 -10.37
CA GLN A 13 -9.15 4.09 -9.92
C GLN A 13 -9.06 4.62 -8.49
N VAL A 14 -9.37 5.90 -8.34
CA VAL A 14 -9.57 6.54 -7.04
C VAL A 14 -10.91 6.13 -6.44
N VAL A 15 -10.95 6.01 -5.12
CA VAL A 15 -12.19 5.82 -4.36
C VAL A 15 -12.85 7.20 -4.24
N GLY A 16 -13.90 7.43 -5.03
CA GLY A 16 -14.51 8.76 -5.20
C GLY A 16 -14.75 9.49 -3.87
N GLY A 17 -14.22 10.71 -3.77
CA GLY A 17 -14.36 11.59 -2.60
C GLY A 17 -13.59 11.17 -1.34
N GLN A 18 -12.79 10.10 -1.38
CA GLN A 18 -12.02 9.65 -0.23
C GLN A 18 -10.55 10.07 -0.34
N PHE A 19 -10.14 10.86 0.64
CA PHE A 19 -8.76 11.32 0.83
C PHE A 19 -8.30 10.94 2.24
N TYR A 20 -7.00 10.80 2.41
CA TYR A 20 -6.37 10.75 3.73
C TYR A 20 -5.38 11.90 3.86
N HIS A 21 -5.10 12.27 5.10
CA HIS A 21 -4.15 13.32 5.41
C HIS A 21 -2.76 12.72 5.63
N ALA A 22 -1.75 13.32 5.01
CA ALA A 22 -0.36 12.86 5.08
C ALA A 22 0.59 14.04 5.30
N THR A 23 1.70 13.80 6.00
CA THR A 23 2.84 14.72 6.05
C THR A 23 3.96 14.18 5.17
N SER A 24 4.77 15.08 4.65
CA SER A 24 5.96 14.68 3.92
C SER A 24 6.97 13.95 4.81
N PHE A 25 7.77 13.10 4.19
CA PHE A 25 8.85 12.37 4.85
C PHE A 25 10.15 12.56 4.03
N PRO A 26 11.34 12.64 4.67
CA PRO A 26 11.59 12.65 6.12
C PRO A 26 11.22 13.96 6.82
N HIS A 27 11.16 15.10 6.13
CA HIS A 27 10.84 16.39 6.73
C HIS A 27 9.38 16.75 6.51
N ARG A 28 8.71 17.19 7.58
CA ARG A 28 7.25 17.44 7.63
C ARG A 28 6.88 18.91 7.54
N ASP A 29 7.85 19.79 7.76
CA ASP A 29 7.72 21.24 7.77
C ASP A 29 8.68 21.76 6.69
N ARG A 30 8.12 22.25 5.57
CA ARG A 30 8.92 22.62 4.39
C ARG A 30 9.55 24.00 4.49
N ASP A 31 8.90 24.94 5.18
CA ASP A 31 9.34 26.33 5.29
C ASP A 31 10.00 26.63 6.65
N LYS A 32 10.03 25.64 7.56
CA LYS A 32 10.63 25.69 8.90
C LYS A 32 9.90 26.67 9.82
N ASN A 33 8.59 26.85 9.63
CA ASN A 33 7.77 27.77 10.43
C ASN A 33 7.27 27.15 11.75
N GLY A 34 7.50 25.85 11.98
CA GLY A 34 7.06 25.11 13.16
C GLY A 34 5.70 24.42 13.03
N ILE A 35 5.03 24.53 11.88
CA ILE A 35 3.76 23.91 11.53
C ILE A 35 4.04 22.76 10.54
N TRP A 36 3.27 21.68 10.65
CA TRP A 36 3.44 20.55 9.75
C TRP A 36 2.60 20.74 8.49
N ASP A 37 3.20 20.48 7.34
CA ASP A 37 2.49 20.43 6.08
C ASP A 37 1.55 19.23 6.04
N ILE A 38 0.25 19.47 5.92
CA ILE A 38 -0.75 18.41 5.80
C ILE A 38 -1.33 18.40 4.38
N TYR A 39 -1.23 17.25 3.71
CA TYR A 39 -1.65 17.08 2.33
C TYR A 39 -2.88 16.18 2.21
N ASN A 40 -3.80 16.53 1.31
CA ASN A 40 -4.92 15.68 0.90
C ASN A 40 -4.48 14.68 -0.19
N VAL A 41 -4.41 13.40 0.17
CA VAL A 41 -3.93 12.34 -0.72
C VAL A 41 -5.08 11.39 -1.10
N PRO A 42 -5.31 11.11 -2.40
CA PRO A 42 -6.42 10.26 -2.83
C PRO A 42 -6.22 8.79 -2.44
N VAL A 43 -7.32 8.14 -2.05
CA VAL A 43 -7.38 6.69 -1.80
C VAL A 43 -7.65 5.94 -3.10
N TYR A 44 -7.02 4.79 -3.30
CA TYR A 44 -7.16 3.97 -4.51
C TYR A 44 -7.79 2.60 -4.21
N TYR A 45 -8.29 1.94 -5.24
CA TYR A 45 -8.73 0.54 -5.13
C TYR A 45 -7.58 -0.45 -5.30
N LEU A 46 -7.66 -1.56 -4.57
CA LEU A 46 -6.93 -2.80 -4.83
C LEU A 46 -7.93 -3.94 -5.00
N TYR A 47 -7.81 -4.70 -6.08
CA TYR A 47 -8.66 -5.85 -6.35
C TYR A 47 -7.93 -7.16 -6.10
N ILE A 48 -8.52 -8.04 -5.29
CA ILE A 48 -8.09 -9.44 -5.19
C ILE A 48 -8.94 -10.25 -6.18
N LYS A 49 -8.31 -10.77 -7.22
CA LYS A 49 -8.92 -11.52 -8.32
C LYS A 49 -8.51 -12.99 -8.28
N GLY A 50 -9.45 -13.88 -8.58
CA GLY A 50 -9.20 -15.33 -8.61
C GLY A 50 -10.40 -16.11 -9.15
N SER A 51 -10.41 -17.42 -8.91
CA SER A 51 -11.56 -18.30 -9.20
C SER A 51 -11.98 -19.05 -7.94
N ASP A 52 -13.29 -19.25 -7.77
CA ASP A 52 -13.84 -20.08 -6.69
C ASP A 52 -13.77 -21.59 -7.02
N GLU A 53 -14.38 -22.44 -6.18
CA GLU A 53 -14.39 -23.90 -6.35
C GLU A 53 -15.20 -24.37 -7.55
N LYS A 54 -16.14 -23.53 -8.00
CA LYS A 54 -16.97 -23.78 -9.18
C LYS A 54 -16.35 -23.18 -10.45
N GLY A 55 -15.11 -22.67 -10.37
CA GLY A 55 -14.41 -22.01 -11.47
C GLY A 55 -14.89 -20.59 -11.78
N ARG A 56 -15.85 -20.05 -11.03
CA ARG A 56 -16.39 -18.70 -11.25
C ARG A 56 -15.35 -17.66 -10.89
N ARG A 57 -15.19 -16.65 -11.75
CA ARG A 57 -14.28 -15.53 -11.50
C ARG A 57 -14.81 -14.67 -10.36
N ILE A 58 -13.97 -14.40 -9.37
CA ILE A 58 -14.28 -13.54 -8.22
C ILE A 58 -13.31 -12.37 -8.23
N SER A 59 -13.84 -11.17 -7.98
CA SER A 59 -13.08 -9.94 -7.73
C SER A 59 -13.60 -9.29 -6.46
N LYS A 60 -12.69 -8.95 -5.54
CA LYS A 60 -13.02 -8.27 -4.28
C LYS A 60 -12.21 -7.00 -4.15
N ALA A 61 -12.90 -5.88 -3.95
CA ALA A 61 -12.30 -4.57 -3.83
C ALA A 61 -11.87 -4.27 -2.39
N TRP A 62 -10.70 -3.65 -2.26
CA TRP A 62 -10.10 -3.11 -1.05
C TRP A 62 -9.69 -1.67 -1.32
N ARG A 63 -9.54 -0.89 -0.25
CA ARG A 63 -9.05 0.48 -0.33
C ARG A 63 -7.60 0.51 0.11
N VAL A 64 -6.76 1.31 -0.55
CA VAL A 64 -5.34 1.40 -0.25
C VAL A 64 -4.81 2.84 -0.29
N LEU A 65 -3.79 3.09 0.53
CA LEU A 65 -2.88 4.21 0.38
C LEU A 65 -1.84 3.82 -0.68
N ARG A 66 -1.63 4.66 -1.69
CA ARG A 66 -0.77 4.35 -2.85
C ARG A 66 0.40 5.31 -3.04
N PHE A 67 0.18 6.59 -2.74
CA PHE A 67 1.16 7.66 -2.96
C PHE A 67 1.41 8.40 -1.66
N MET A 68 2.59 8.98 -1.45
CA MET A 68 2.86 9.77 -0.24
C MET A 68 3.63 11.03 -0.61
N PRO A 69 3.40 12.16 0.10
CA PRO A 69 4.28 13.31 -0.03
C PRO A 69 5.67 12.95 0.50
N TYR A 70 6.70 13.37 -0.22
CA TYR A 70 8.09 13.18 0.16
C TYR A 70 8.82 14.50 0.05
N TRP A 71 9.50 14.88 1.12
CA TRP A 71 10.33 16.06 1.20
C TRP A 71 11.58 15.75 2.00
N ASN A 72 12.72 15.78 1.32
CA ASN A 72 14.03 15.78 1.95
C ASN A 72 14.66 17.14 1.65
N ASP A 73 14.92 17.92 2.68
CA ASP A 73 15.27 19.34 2.53
C ASP A 73 16.65 19.46 1.85
N PRO A 74 16.77 20.06 0.65
CA PRO A 74 18.07 20.22 -0.01
C PRO A 74 19.08 21.06 0.77
N SER A 75 18.62 21.92 1.69
CA SER A 75 19.49 22.76 2.53
C SER A 75 20.01 22.04 3.77
N ASP A 76 19.32 20.98 4.21
CA ASP A 76 19.69 20.15 5.37
C ASP A 76 19.17 18.72 5.15
N PRO A 77 19.72 17.96 4.19
CA PRO A 77 19.13 16.68 3.80
C PRO A 77 19.41 15.60 4.83
N ASN A 78 18.43 14.74 5.06
CA ASN A 78 18.64 13.52 5.82
C ASN A 78 19.48 12.54 4.97
N PRO A 79 20.71 12.20 5.38
CA PRO A 79 21.67 11.46 4.54
C PRO A 79 21.30 9.99 4.34
N HIS A 80 20.30 9.47 5.07
CA HIS A 80 19.81 8.10 4.87
C HIS A 80 18.95 7.95 3.60
N TYR A 81 18.52 9.06 2.98
CA TYR A 81 17.69 9.03 1.79
C TYR A 81 18.37 9.73 0.61
N LEU A 82 18.45 9.02 -0.51
CA LEU A 82 19.12 9.48 -1.73
C LEU A 82 18.34 10.55 -2.50
N GLN A 83 17.01 10.60 -2.33
CA GLN A 83 16.18 11.58 -3.01
C GLN A 83 16.21 12.88 -2.21
N GLU A 84 16.69 13.96 -2.81
CA GLU A 84 16.58 15.32 -2.27
C GLU A 84 15.40 16.04 -2.92
N GLY A 85 14.84 17.02 -2.21
CA GLY A 85 13.74 17.83 -2.67
C GLY A 85 12.38 17.13 -2.61
N TRP A 86 11.43 17.71 -3.34
CA TRP A 86 10.03 17.28 -3.33
C TRP A 86 9.78 16.22 -4.41
N VAL A 87 9.18 15.11 -4.01
CA VAL A 87 8.57 14.15 -4.95
C VAL A 87 7.29 13.55 -4.35
N VAL A 88 6.51 12.89 -5.20
CA VAL A 88 5.41 12.02 -4.74
C VAL A 88 5.93 10.59 -4.74
N ALA A 89 6.14 10.04 -3.55
CA ALA A 89 6.59 8.67 -3.37
C ALA A 89 5.48 7.67 -3.74
N GLY A 90 5.87 6.51 -4.26
CA GLY A 90 4.97 5.44 -4.67
C GLY A 90 5.22 4.96 -6.09
N LEU A 91 4.88 3.70 -6.39
CA LEU A 91 5.04 3.14 -7.74
C LEU A 91 3.93 3.62 -8.67
N CYS A 92 4.31 4.26 -9.77
CA CYS A 92 3.37 4.67 -10.83
C CYS A 92 2.78 3.45 -11.56
N SER A 93 3.57 2.39 -11.74
CA SER A 93 3.13 1.15 -12.38
C SER A 93 4.05 -0.03 -12.05
N HIS A 94 3.54 -1.24 -12.19
CA HIS A 94 4.30 -2.48 -12.09
C HIS A 94 3.61 -3.56 -12.94
N PRO A 95 4.33 -4.24 -13.85
CA PRO A 95 3.73 -5.25 -14.71
C PRO A 95 3.19 -6.42 -13.89
N ASN A 96 2.20 -7.14 -14.43
CA ASN A 96 1.67 -8.34 -13.80
C ASN A 96 2.74 -9.43 -13.66
N GLN A 97 3.24 -9.65 -12.44
CA GLN A 97 4.34 -10.57 -12.18
C GLN A 97 4.06 -11.44 -10.95
N PRO A 98 4.61 -12.67 -10.91
CA PRO A 98 4.52 -13.49 -9.72
C PRO A 98 5.28 -12.82 -8.58
N VAL A 99 4.66 -12.77 -7.40
CA VAL A 99 5.26 -12.25 -6.17
C VAL A 99 6.49 -13.09 -5.83
N ALA A 100 7.62 -12.41 -5.61
CA ALA A 100 8.89 -13.08 -5.30
C ALA A 100 9.00 -13.52 -3.83
N GLN A 101 8.44 -12.73 -2.91
CA GLN A 101 8.60 -12.96 -1.48
C GLN A 101 7.36 -12.54 -0.69
N TYR A 102 7.07 -13.32 0.36
CA TYR A 102 6.16 -12.94 1.44
C TYR A 102 6.94 -12.81 2.75
N LYS A 103 6.79 -11.67 3.44
CA LYS A 103 7.39 -11.39 4.74
C LYS A 103 6.34 -11.50 5.83
N ARG A 104 6.16 -12.69 6.41
CA ARG A 104 5.10 -13.00 7.40
C ARG A 104 5.09 -12.08 8.62
N PHE A 105 6.27 -11.71 9.13
CA PHE A 105 6.43 -10.97 10.39
C PHE A 105 6.77 -9.49 10.18
N TYR A 106 6.44 -8.92 9.00
CA TYR A 106 6.67 -7.51 8.73
C TYR A 106 5.72 -6.64 9.55
N ARG A 107 6.28 -5.65 10.27
CA ARG A 107 5.60 -4.83 11.29
C ARG A 107 5.80 -3.31 11.12
N VAL A 108 6.30 -2.88 9.97
CA VAL A 108 6.43 -1.45 9.69
C VAL A 108 5.10 -0.98 9.10
N HIS A 109 4.52 0.05 9.70
CA HIS A 109 3.19 0.58 9.37
C HIS A 109 3.23 2.11 9.42
N SER A 110 2.46 2.79 8.57
CA SER A 110 2.31 4.26 8.70
C SER A 110 1.44 4.62 9.89
N ALA A 111 0.60 3.69 10.34
CA ALA A 111 -0.36 3.82 11.42
C ALA A 111 -0.20 2.67 12.42
N PRO A 112 -0.60 2.82 13.69
CA PRO A 112 -0.76 1.69 14.59
C PRO A 112 -1.63 0.59 13.96
N SER A 113 -1.07 -0.59 13.80
CA SER A 113 -1.74 -1.77 13.25
C SER A 113 -1.34 -2.99 14.08
N LYS A 114 -2.32 -3.84 14.38
CA LYS A 114 -2.09 -5.14 15.05
C LYS A 114 -1.82 -6.28 14.06
N TYR A 115 -1.71 -5.95 12.77
CA TYR A 115 -1.66 -6.92 11.69
C TYR A 115 -0.26 -7.01 11.08
N ASP A 116 0.32 -8.21 11.13
CA ASP A 116 1.63 -8.48 10.54
C ASP A 116 1.50 -8.97 9.09
N GLY A 117 2.54 -8.73 8.31
CA GLY A 117 2.75 -9.33 7.00
C GLY A 117 2.95 -8.33 5.86
N ALA A 118 3.79 -8.68 4.90
CA ALA A 118 4.01 -7.89 3.70
C ALA A 118 4.25 -8.77 2.47
N ILE A 119 3.61 -8.39 1.36
CA ILE A 119 3.79 -8.99 0.04
C ILE A 119 4.80 -8.10 -0.70
N VAL A 120 5.94 -8.68 -1.11
CA VAL A 120 7.01 -7.91 -1.76
C VAL A 120 6.72 -7.76 -3.24
N ILE A 121 6.67 -6.52 -3.73
CA ILE A 121 6.46 -6.18 -5.14
C ILE A 121 7.82 -6.14 -5.85
N LYS A 122 8.69 -5.21 -5.43
CA LYS A 122 10.05 -5.03 -5.96
C LYS A 122 10.91 -4.33 -4.93
N ASN A 123 12.14 -4.79 -4.72
CA ASN A 123 13.10 -4.19 -3.78
C ASN A 123 12.45 -4.01 -2.39
N SER A 124 12.36 -2.77 -1.93
CA SER A 124 11.75 -2.35 -0.65
C SER A 124 10.29 -1.91 -0.75
N PHE A 125 9.62 -2.06 -1.91
CA PHE A 125 8.20 -1.72 -2.08
C PHE A 125 7.29 -2.92 -1.82
N TYR A 126 6.35 -2.75 -0.89
CA TYR A 126 5.49 -3.82 -0.40
C TYR A 126 4.00 -3.46 -0.45
N ILE A 127 3.14 -4.48 -0.40
CA ILE A 127 1.74 -4.39 0.01
C ILE A 127 1.65 -4.92 1.45
N HIS A 128 1.24 -4.10 2.40
CA HIS A 128 1.15 -4.49 3.81
C HIS A 128 -0.04 -3.87 4.53
N ALA A 129 -0.21 -4.21 5.80
CA ALA A 129 -1.24 -3.63 6.64
C ALA A 129 -1.04 -2.12 6.77
N GLY A 130 -2.11 -1.39 6.46
CA GLY A 130 -2.27 0.03 6.74
C GLY A 130 -3.22 0.26 7.92
N PRO A 131 -3.86 1.43 7.98
CA PRO A 131 -4.79 1.76 9.04
C PRO A 131 -6.11 1.00 8.94
N SER A 132 -6.81 0.82 10.07
CA SER A 132 -8.12 0.16 10.11
C SER A 132 -9.23 0.94 9.40
N SER A 133 -9.08 2.25 9.29
CA SER A 133 -9.99 3.17 8.61
C SER A 133 -9.19 4.33 8.03
N ILE A 134 -9.80 5.13 7.14
CA ILE A 134 -9.19 6.39 6.73
C ILE A 134 -9.24 7.31 7.94
N PRO A 135 -8.10 7.73 8.50
CA PRO A 135 -8.12 8.61 9.64
C PRO A 135 -8.58 10.00 9.21
N ILE A 136 -9.05 10.76 10.18
CA ILE A 136 -9.26 12.20 10.06
C ILE A 136 -8.18 12.84 10.94
N ALA A 137 -7.37 13.75 10.39
CA ALA A 137 -6.39 14.51 11.17
C ALA A 137 -7.09 15.32 12.29
N PRO A 138 -6.42 15.65 13.42
CA PRO A 138 -4.97 15.58 13.66
C PRO A 138 -4.45 14.22 14.15
N GLU A 139 -5.32 13.26 14.47
CA GLU A 139 -4.92 12.00 15.14
C GLU A 139 -4.33 10.93 14.21
N GLY A 140 -4.34 11.15 12.89
CA GLY A 140 -3.76 10.23 11.92
C GLY A 140 -3.19 10.96 10.72
N VAL A 141 -1.92 11.34 10.83
CA VAL A 141 -1.13 11.90 9.73
C VAL A 141 -0.06 10.88 9.37
N TYR A 142 -0.10 10.39 8.12
CA TYR A 142 0.83 9.36 7.65
C TYR A 142 2.06 9.95 7.00
N GLY A 143 3.22 9.38 7.32
CA GLY A 143 4.48 9.65 6.63
C GLY A 143 5.26 8.35 6.47
N LEU A 144 5.35 7.83 5.25
CA LEU A 144 6.19 6.69 4.88
C LEU A 144 6.68 6.81 3.44
N ALA A 145 7.70 6.02 3.09
CA ALA A 145 8.39 6.04 1.79
C ALA A 145 7.58 5.51 0.58
N GLY A 146 6.24 5.47 0.64
CA GLY A 146 5.38 5.16 -0.53
C GLY A 146 5.08 3.68 -0.79
N CYS A 147 5.07 2.82 0.23
CA CYS A 147 4.51 1.46 0.10
C CYS A 147 2.98 1.49 -0.12
N ILE A 148 2.41 0.37 -0.53
CA ILE A 148 0.96 0.22 -0.66
C ILE A 148 0.40 -0.32 0.66
N GLU A 149 -0.48 0.45 1.27
CA GLU A 149 -1.03 0.13 2.59
C GLU A 149 -2.52 -0.17 2.50
N VAL A 150 -2.90 -1.37 2.89
CA VAL A 150 -4.30 -1.83 2.85
C VAL A 150 -5.07 -1.23 4.01
N ILE A 151 -6.11 -0.47 3.69
CA ILE A 151 -7.04 0.10 4.67
C ILE A 151 -8.03 -0.98 5.09
N GLY A 152 -8.18 -1.17 6.40
CA GLY A 152 -9.11 -2.12 7.00
C GLY A 152 -8.42 -3.27 7.74
N ASN A 153 -9.14 -4.37 7.89
CA ASN A 153 -8.64 -5.56 8.57
C ASN A 153 -7.73 -6.37 7.65
N PHE A 154 -6.41 -6.28 7.85
CA PHE A 154 -5.46 -6.99 6.99
C PHE A 154 -5.52 -8.53 7.16
N TYR A 155 -6.02 -9.07 8.29
CA TYR A 155 -6.29 -10.51 8.37
C TYR A 155 -7.41 -10.92 7.41
N GLU A 156 -8.46 -10.11 7.25
CA GLU A 156 -9.54 -10.38 6.28
C GLU A 156 -9.01 -10.30 4.85
N PHE A 157 -8.14 -9.34 4.55
CA PHE A 157 -7.42 -9.26 3.28
C PHE A 157 -6.65 -10.55 2.97
N LYS A 158 -5.83 -11.02 3.92
CA LYS A 158 -5.09 -12.29 3.78
C LYS A 158 -6.01 -13.50 3.67
N ASN A 159 -7.11 -13.53 4.44
CA ASN A 159 -8.10 -14.60 4.35
C ASN A 159 -8.81 -14.64 2.99
N GLN A 160 -9.03 -13.48 2.35
CA GLN A 160 -9.60 -13.44 1.01
C GLN A 160 -8.65 -14.08 -0.02
N ILE A 161 -7.33 -13.85 0.11
CA ILE A 161 -6.31 -14.53 -0.69
C ILE A 161 -6.35 -16.05 -0.44
N LYS A 162 -6.39 -16.46 0.84
CA LYS A 162 -6.52 -17.87 1.24
C LYS A 162 -7.74 -18.51 0.58
N GLN A 163 -8.93 -17.92 0.71
CA GLN A 163 -10.16 -18.46 0.15
C GLN A 163 -10.04 -18.67 -1.36
N LEU A 164 -9.57 -17.67 -2.11
CA LEU A 164 -9.41 -17.78 -3.55
C LEU A 164 -8.33 -18.80 -3.96
N SER A 165 -7.31 -19.02 -3.13
CA SER A 165 -6.30 -20.07 -3.38
C SER A 165 -6.84 -21.49 -3.23
N GLY A 166 -7.91 -21.68 -2.45
CA GLY A 166 -8.44 -23.01 -2.08
C GLY A 166 -7.61 -23.73 -1.02
N SER A 167 -6.70 -23.03 -0.36
CA SER A 167 -5.88 -23.58 0.73
C SER A 167 -6.71 -23.80 1.99
N GLN A 168 -6.49 -24.96 2.63
CA GLN A 168 -7.03 -25.28 3.96
C GLN A 168 -6.12 -24.82 5.10
N LYS A 169 -4.92 -24.28 4.80
CA LYS A 169 -3.95 -23.81 5.81
C LYS A 169 -4.35 -22.46 6.43
N THR A 170 -3.52 -21.91 7.32
CA THR A 170 -3.66 -20.52 7.77
C THR A 170 -3.47 -19.54 6.60
N ALA A 171 -3.92 -18.29 6.75
CA ALA A 171 -3.81 -17.31 5.68
C ALA A 171 -2.34 -17.02 5.31
N ASP A 172 -1.46 -16.91 6.30
CA ASP A 172 -0.03 -16.71 6.07
C ASP A 172 0.62 -17.88 5.35
N ASP A 173 0.31 -19.11 5.76
CA ASP A 173 0.86 -20.31 5.11
C ASP A 173 0.32 -20.47 3.68
N ALA A 174 -0.94 -20.11 3.45
CA ALA A 174 -1.53 -20.11 2.11
C ALA A 174 -0.83 -19.11 1.18
N ILE A 175 -0.53 -17.90 1.68
CA ILE A 175 0.22 -16.88 0.93
C ILE A 175 1.65 -17.37 0.66
N ALA A 176 2.33 -17.92 1.67
CA ALA A 176 3.69 -18.46 1.51
C ALA A 176 3.73 -19.58 0.45
N ASP A 177 2.77 -20.51 0.48
CA ASP A 177 2.67 -21.57 -0.53
C ASP A 177 2.36 -21.02 -1.93
N LEU A 178 1.48 -20.02 -2.05
CA LEU A 178 1.19 -19.37 -3.33
C LEU A 178 2.45 -18.71 -3.91
N VAL A 179 3.23 -18.01 -3.09
CA VAL A 179 4.50 -17.39 -3.50
C VAL A 179 5.49 -18.47 -3.93
N LYS A 180 5.68 -19.52 -3.13
CA LYS A 180 6.56 -20.65 -3.44
C LYS A 180 6.17 -21.34 -4.76
N GLN A 181 4.86 -21.46 -5.03
CA GLN A 181 4.34 -22.07 -6.27
C GLN A 181 4.21 -21.08 -7.43
N ARG A 182 4.63 -19.82 -7.28
CA ARG A 182 4.48 -18.74 -8.30
C ARG A 182 3.04 -18.55 -8.78
N LYS A 183 2.09 -18.63 -7.83
CA LYS A 183 0.64 -18.53 -8.05
C LYS A 183 -0.02 -17.29 -7.45
N LEU A 184 0.70 -16.53 -6.63
CA LEU A 184 0.31 -15.17 -6.27
C LEU A 184 0.96 -14.18 -7.24
N TYR A 185 0.15 -13.33 -7.86
CA TYR A 185 0.59 -12.31 -8.80
C TYR A 185 0.24 -10.92 -8.28
N VAL A 186 1.03 -9.93 -8.65
CA VAL A 186 0.79 -8.53 -8.38
C VAL A 186 0.91 -7.71 -9.66
N GLU A 187 0.00 -6.76 -9.83
CA GLU A 187 0.00 -5.76 -10.88
C GLU A 187 -0.32 -4.41 -10.25
N ILE A 188 0.39 -3.36 -10.68
CA ILE A 188 0.05 -1.98 -10.37
C ILE A 188 -0.29 -1.30 -11.69
N GLU A 189 -1.56 -0.99 -11.89
CA GLU A 189 -2.04 -0.25 -13.03
C GLU A 189 -1.44 1.17 -13.03
N HIS A 190 -1.11 1.67 -14.22
CA HIS A 190 -0.52 3.00 -14.35
C HIS A 190 -1.45 4.08 -13.79
N ALA A 191 -0.97 4.85 -12.82
CA ALA A 191 -1.60 6.07 -12.34
C ALA A 191 -0.57 7.19 -12.31
N VAL A 192 -1.00 8.37 -12.75
CA VAL A 192 -0.23 9.60 -12.61
C VAL A 192 -0.16 9.98 -11.12
N PRO A 193 1.02 10.28 -10.56
CA PRO A 193 1.11 10.76 -9.19
C PRO A 193 0.23 12.01 -8.98
N PRO A 194 -0.56 12.08 -7.89
CA PRO A 194 -1.40 13.23 -7.61
C PRO A 194 -0.54 14.49 -7.39
N ASN A 195 -1.05 15.66 -7.79
CA ASN A 195 -0.38 16.93 -7.51
C ASN A 195 -0.57 17.33 -6.04
N LEU A 196 0.25 16.76 -5.16
CA LEU A 196 0.11 16.94 -3.73
C LEU A 196 0.47 18.35 -3.26
N ILE A 197 1.39 19.07 -3.92
CA ILE A 197 1.69 20.47 -3.56
C ILE A 197 0.44 21.34 -3.62
N ASN A 198 -0.41 21.12 -4.62
CA ASN A 198 -1.66 21.86 -4.78
C ASN A 198 -2.80 21.36 -3.87
N ASN A 199 -2.57 20.27 -3.13
CA ASN A 199 -3.52 19.68 -2.17
C ASN A 199 -3.08 19.91 -0.72
N LEU A 200 -2.26 20.93 -0.46
CA LEU A 200 -1.88 21.36 0.89
C LEU A 200 -3.11 21.93 1.61
N ILE A 201 -3.35 21.43 2.83
CA ILE A 201 -4.49 21.78 3.69
C ILE A 201 -4.03 22.74 4.80
N GLU A 202 -2.85 22.48 5.35
CA GLU A 202 -2.24 23.21 6.46
C GLU A 202 -0.75 23.40 6.14
N HIS A 203 -0.24 24.59 6.40
CA HIS A 203 1.13 25.03 6.20
C HIS A 203 1.48 26.05 7.28
#